data_AF-A0CWL2-F1
#
_entry.id   AF-A0CWL2-F1
#
_cell.length_a   1.000
_cell.length_b   1.000
_cell.length_c   1.000
_cell.angle_alpha   90.00
_cell.angle_beta   90.00
_cell.angle_gamma   90.00
#
_symmetry.space_group_name_H-M   'P 1'
#
loop_
_entity.id
_entity.type
_entity.pdbx_description
1 polymer ?
#
loop_
_entity_poly.entity_id
_entity_poly.type
_entity_poly.pdbx_seq_one_letter_code
_entity_poly.pdbx_strand_id
1 'polypeptide(L)'
;MENDLTFVCISDTHCQNVPLPPGDVLIHCGDFTKKGSKEEILAFIQWLIKQPFKYKIVIAGNHDLSLDKESYQSKLKEYHHKGLNFNDEELRQTLKDNCIYLLNSSVVIEGIKIWGSPYSLEFHTWAFQLKSEDAEVFWSQIEEDSDIIVTHGPPLNHGDQANIQGQLKNVGDEALLKRVFINQTQIPSFWSYS
;
A
#
# COMPACT_ATOMS: atom_id res chain seq x y z
N MET A 1 -12.78 -30.24 2.70
CA MET A 1 -13.33 -29.24 1.77
C MET A 1 -12.43 -28.03 1.92
N GLU A 2 -11.74 -27.67 0.86
CA GLU A 2 -11.00 -26.41 0.79
C GLU A 2 -12.09 -25.32 0.85
N ASN A 3 -12.05 -24.46 1.88
CA ASN A 3 -12.99 -23.35 1.96
C ASN A 3 -12.42 -22.22 1.12
N ASP A 4 -13.21 -21.72 0.17
CA ASP A 4 -12.85 -20.52 -0.60
C ASP A 4 -12.63 -19.33 0.35
N LEU A 5 -11.52 -18.62 0.20
CA LEU A 5 -11.23 -17.40 0.96
C LEU A 5 -11.83 -16.17 0.28
N THR A 6 -12.57 -15.37 1.06
CA THR A 6 -13.11 -14.09 0.59
C THR A 6 -12.21 -12.93 1.02
N PHE A 7 -11.67 -12.22 0.03
CA PHE A 7 -10.86 -11.03 0.23
C PHE A 7 -11.71 -9.76 0.11
N VAL A 8 -11.59 -8.86 1.08
CA VAL A 8 -12.19 -7.53 1.07
C VAL A 8 -11.06 -6.50 0.93
N CYS A 9 -11.06 -5.78 -0.18
CA CYS A 9 -10.00 -4.83 -0.50
C CYS A 9 -10.54 -3.40 -0.45
N ILE A 10 -9.81 -2.54 0.26
CA ILE A 10 -10.07 -1.11 0.38
C ILE A 10 -8.77 -0.34 0.25
N SER A 11 -8.87 0.96 0.00
CA SER A 11 -7.76 1.90 0.01
C SER A 11 -8.29 3.29 0.36
N ASP A 12 -7.39 4.25 0.58
CA ASP A 12 -7.71 5.68 0.54
C ASP A 12 -8.85 6.05 1.48
N THR A 13 -8.82 5.48 2.67
CA THR A 13 -9.83 5.80 3.68
C THR A 13 -9.60 7.18 4.26
N HIS A 14 -8.38 7.74 4.24
CA HIS A 14 -8.10 9.12 4.65
C HIS A 14 -8.75 9.49 6.00
N CYS A 15 -8.55 8.64 7.00
CA CYS A 15 -9.16 8.68 8.34
C CYS A 15 -10.69 8.49 8.40
N GLN A 16 -11.33 7.97 7.35
CA GLN A 16 -12.74 7.61 7.34
C GLN A 16 -12.93 6.15 7.76
N ASN A 17 -13.96 5.88 8.56
CA ASN A 17 -14.39 4.51 8.82
C ASN A 17 -15.36 4.09 7.72
N VAL A 18 -14.94 3.15 6.88
CA VAL A 18 -15.78 2.63 5.79
C VAL A 18 -16.56 1.40 6.25
N PRO A 19 -17.82 1.23 5.82
CA PRO A 19 -18.56 -0.01 6.04
C PRO A 19 -17.92 -1.14 5.22
N LEU A 20 -17.69 -2.28 5.86
CA LEU A 20 -17.05 -3.44 5.22
C LEU A 20 -18.05 -4.58 5.05
N PRO A 21 -18.11 -5.22 3.86
CA PRO A 21 -18.83 -6.47 3.72
C PRO A 21 -18.17 -7.59 4.53
N PRO A 22 -18.87 -8.70 4.83
CA PRO A 22 -18.26 -9.87 5.42
C PRO A 22 -17.15 -10.45 4.53
N GLY A 23 -16.09 -10.97 5.15
CA GLY A 23 -15.01 -11.66 4.46
C GLY A 23 -13.99 -12.24 5.45
N ASP A 24 -13.00 -12.95 4.93
CA ASP A 24 -11.99 -13.66 5.72
C ASP A 24 -10.71 -12.83 5.88
N VAL A 25 -10.32 -12.14 4.80
CA VAL A 25 -9.09 -11.35 4.72
C VAL A 25 -9.43 -9.91 4.33
N LEU A 26 -9.07 -8.94 5.17
CA LEU A 26 -9.10 -7.51 4.82
C LEU A 26 -7.74 -7.10 4.26
N ILE A 27 -7.71 -6.42 3.13
CA ILE A 27 -6.52 -5.78 2.56
C ILE A 27 -6.76 -4.26 2.49
N HIS A 28 -5.89 -3.47 3.11
CA HIS A 28 -5.86 -2.00 2.96
C HIS A 28 -4.64 -1.58 2.13
N CYS A 29 -4.87 -0.91 1.00
CA CYS A 29 -3.85 -0.60 -0.02
C CYS A 29 -3.18 0.78 0.18
N GLY A 30 -3.00 1.18 1.44
CA GLY A 30 -2.40 2.47 1.78
C GLY A 30 -3.39 3.63 1.90
N ASP A 31 -2.87 4.78 2.31
CA ASP A 31 -3.62 6.03 2.51
C ASP A 31 -4.79 5.91 3.49
N PHE A 32 -4.53 5.22 4.61
CA PHE A 32 -5.48 5.22 5.72
C PHE A 32 -5.42 6.49 6.57
N THR A 33 -4.35 7.27 6.47
CA THR A 33 -4.23 8.59 7.10
C THR A 33 -4.29 9.73 6.08
N LYS A 34 -4.43 10.97 6.56
CA LYS A 34 -4.34 12.16 5.71
C LYS A 34 -2.93 12.73 5.61
N LYS A 35 -2.11 12.50 6.64
CA LYS A 35 -0.76 13.05 6.73
C LYS A 35 0.17 12.21 7.61
N GLY A 36 -0.26 11.02 8.03
CA GLY A 36 0.53 10.11 8.85
C GLY A 36 0.86 10.66 10.23
N SER A 37 -0.07 11.35 10.90
CA SER A 37 0.15 11.72 12.31
C SER A 37 0.06 10.50 13.24
N LYS A 38 0.72 10.57 14.40
CA LYS A 38 0.64 9.53 15.43
C LYS A 38 -0.81 9.22 15.80
N GLU A 39 -1.61 10.27 15.99
CA GLU A 39 -3.02 10.16 16.34
C GLU A 39 -3.83 9.50 15.22
N GLU A 40 -3.55 9.85 13.95
CA GLU A 40 -4.23 9.27 12.78
C GLU A 40 -3.93 7.78 12.65
N ILE A 41 -2.65 7.38 12.81
CA ILE A 41 -2.24 5.98 12.73
C ILE A 41 -2.85 5.17 13.88
N LEU A 42 -2.81 5.69 15.10
CA LEU A 42 -3.43 5.01 16.25
C LEU A 42 -4.94 4.90 16.08
N ALA A 43 -5.61 5.93 15.56
CA ALA A 43 -7.04 5.88 15.28
C ALA A 43 -7.37 4.80 14.23
N PHE A 44 -6.57 4.70 13.16
CA PHE A 44 -6.70 3.63 12.17
C PHE A 44 -6.53 2.24 12.80
N ILE A 45 -5.47 2.03 13.59
CA ILE A 45 -5.22 0.74 14.28
C ILE A 45 -6.42 0.38 15.18
N GLN A 46 -6.96 1.35 15.93
CA GLN A 46 -8.13 1.13 16.79
C GLN A 46 -9.40 0.77 15.99
N TRP A 47 -9.56 1.31 14.79
CA TRP A 47 -10.62 0.88 13.89
C TRP A 47 -10.35 -0.53 13.33
N LEU A 48 -9.12 -0.82 12.90
CA LEU A 48 -8.72 -2.09 12.29
C LEU A 48 -8.88 -3.29 13.25
N ILE A 49 -8.52 -3.11 14.52
CA ILE A 49 -8.65 -4.15 15.56
C ILE A 49 -10.11 -4.62 15.68
N LYS A 50 -11.07 -3.70 15.55
CA LYS A 50 -12.50 -3.99 15.71
C LYS A 50 -13.12 -4.73 14.51
N GLN A 51 -12.42 -4.80 13.38
CA GLN A 51 -12.97 -5.45 12.19
C GLN A 51 -12.95 -6.98 12.33
N PRO A 52 -14.04 -7.69 11.99
CA PRO A 52 -14.20 -9.13 12.26
C PRO A 52 -13.53 -10.04 11.21
N PHE A 53 -12.41 -9.62 10.64
CA PHE A 53 -11.64 -10.41 9.68
C PHE A 53 -10.64 -11.31 10.40
N LYS A 54 -10.47 -12.54 9.91
CA LYS A 54 -9.48 -13.49 10.42
C LYS A 54 -8.06 -12.98 10.17
N TYR A 55 -7.83 -12.39 9.00
CA TYR A 55 -6.55 -11.77 8.62
C TYR A 55 -6.76 -10.32 8.19
N LYS A 56 -5.80 -9.46 8.55
CA LYS A 56 -5.79 -8.04 8.20
C LYS A 56 -4.42 -7.73 7.63
N ILE A 57 -4.37 -7.39 6.35
CA ILE A 57 -3.15 -7.03 5.62
C ILE A 57 -3.21 -5.54 5.33
N VAL A 58 -2.09 -4.85 5.60
CA VAL A 58 -1.98 -3.41 5.38
C VAL A 58 -0.67 -3.12 4.69
N ILE A 59 -0.71 -2.34 3.63
CA ILE A 59 0.43 -1.55 3.16
C ILE A 59 0.17 -0.08 3.51
N ALA A 60 1.23 0.71 3.62
CA ALA A 60 1.12 2.17 3.71
C ALA A 60 0.90 2.78 2.32
N GLY A 61 0.53 4.06 2.29
CA GLY A 61 0.47 4.88 1.07
C GLY A 61 1.21 6.20 1.25
N ASN A 62 1.12 7.08 0.25
CA ASN A 62 1.89 8.32 0.24
C ASN A 62 1.46 9.32 1.34
N HIS A 63 0.24 9.21 1.86
CA HIS A 63 -0.24 10.03 2.98
C HIS A 63 0.20 9.50 4.36
N ASP A 64 0.67 8.26 4.48
CA ASP A 64 1.06 7.64 5.75
C ASP A 64 2.50 8.00 6.17
N LEU A 65 2.78 9.31 6.17
CA LEU A 65 4.12 9.91 6.22
C LEU A 65 5.05 9.40 7.33
N SER A 66 4.57 9.24 8.57
CA SER A 66 5.44 8.80 9.68
C SER A 66 5.86 7.33 9.56
N LEU A 67 5.28 6.59 8.61
CA LEU A 67 5.68 5.24 8.25
C LEU A 67 6.70 5.22 7.11
N ASP A 68 7.32 6.33 6.70
CA ASP A 68 8.43 6.30 5.73
C ASP A 68 9.76 6.76 6.34
N LYS A 69 10.68 5.80 6.50
CA LYS A 69 11.99 6.03 7.09
C LYS A 69 12.93 6.68 6.10
N GLU A 70 12.86 6.25 4.84
CA GLU A 70 13.85 6.53 3.81
C GLU A 70 13.57 7.89 3.16
N SER A 71 12.31 8.18 2.81
CA SER A 71 11.95 9.50 2.26
C SER A 71 11.99 10.61 3.31
N TYR A 72 11.83 10.28 4.61
CA TYR A 72 12.01 11.27 5.67
C TYR A 72 13.42 11.83 5.72
N GLN A 73 14.43 10.95 5.60
CA GLN A 73 15.83 11.37 5.71
C GLN A 73 16.28 12.22 4.51
N SER A 74 15.68 11.99 3.33
CA SER A 74 16.13 12.55 2.06
C SER A 74 15.26 13.67 1.47
N LYS A 75 13.94 13.65 1.66
CA LYS A 75 12.99 14.54 0.96
C LYS A 75 12.12 15.40 1.91
N LEU A 76 11.59 14.84 3.00
CA LEU A 76 10.54 15.52 3.79
C LEU A 76 11.06 16.60 4.78
N LYS A 77 12.37 16.66 5.05
CA LYS A 77 12.98 17.72 5.89
C LYS A 77 12.80 19.12 5.29
N GLU A 78 12.75 19.23 3.97
CA GLU A 78 12.64 20.53 3.28
C GLU A 78 11.20 21.09 3.25
N TYR A 79 10.17 20.25 3.43
CA TYR A 79 8.78 20.60 3.12
C TYR A 79 7.89 20.98 4.33
N HIS A 80 8.48 21.36 5.46
CA HIS A 80 7.78 22.04 6.57
C HIS A 80 6.51 21.33 7.15
N HIS A 81 6.58 20.03 7.45
CA HIS A 81 5.57 19.39 8.29
C HIS A 81 5.91 19.54 9.79
N LYS A 82 5.89 20.78 10.30
CA LYS A 82 6.18 21.07 11.71
C LYS A 82 5.24 20.28 12.64
N GLY A 83 5.82 19.48 13.53
CA GLY A 83 5.08 18.78 14.59
C GLY A 83 4.75 17.30 14.32
N LEU A 84 5.15 16.74 13.17
CA LEU A 84 5.11 15.29 12.94
C LEU A 84 6.42 14.64 13.37
N ASN A 85 6.35 13.61 14.22
CA ASN A 85 7.46 12.70 14.47
C ASN A 85 7.55 11.70 13.33
N PHE A 86 8.27 12.07 12.27
CA PHE A 86 8.49 11.18 11.14
C PHE A 86 9.33 9.97 11.51
N ASN A 87 9.08 8.86 10.81
CA ASN A 87 9.75 7.58 11.04
C ASN A 87 9.60 7.09 12.49
N ASP A 88 8.36 6.95 12.92
CA ASP A 88 8.04 6.46 14.27
C ASP A 88 8.05 4.92 14.26
N GLU A 89 9.20 4.35 14.65
CA GLU A 89 9.40 2.90 14.73
C GLU A 89 8.43 2.24 15.72
N GLU A 90 8.03 2.95 16.78
CA GLU A 90 7.01 2.50 17.72
C GLU A 90 5.66 2.33 17.02
N LEU A 91 5.29 3.27 16.13
CA LEU A 91 4.04 3.17 15.37
C LEU A 91 4.07 2.03 14.37
N ARG A 92 5.19 1.82 13.67
CA ARG A 92 5.34 0.65 12.78
C ARG A 92 5.21 -0.64 13.57
N GLN A 93 5.83 -0.72 14.74
CA GLN A 93 5.75 -1.91 15.59
C GLN A 93 4.31 -2.12 16.06
N THR A 94 3.65 -1.07 16.54
CA THR A 94 2.24 -1.12 16.96
C THR A 94 1.33 -1.58 15.81
N LEU A 95 1.58 -1.13 14.59
CA LEU A 95 0.84 -1.58 13.40
C LEU A 95 1.07 -3.08 13.15
N LYS A 96 2.34 -3.53 13.15
CA LYS A 96 2.73 -4.95 12.98
C LYS A 96 2.17 -5.87 14.06
N ASP A 97 1.99 -5.37 15.28
CA ASP A 97 1.42 -6.15 16.38
C ASP A 97 -0.10 -6.38 16.22
N ASN A 98 -0.77 -5.59 15.35
CA ASN A 98 -2.22 -5.61 15.19
C ASN A 98 -2.68 -6.01 13.77
N CYS A 99 -1.76 -6.11 12.80
CA CYS A 99 -2.02 -6.59 11.45
C CYS A 99 -0.76 -7.12 10.76
N ILE A 100 -0.95 -7.78 9.63
CA ILE A 100 0.14 -8.16 8.73
C ILE A 100 0.50 -6.92 7.89
N TYR A 101 1.48 -6.16 8.38
CA TYR A 101 2.00 -5.00 7.66
C TYR A 101 3.08 -5.42 6.65
N LEU A 102 2.84 -5.16 5.36
CA LEU A 102 3.78 -5.48 4.29
C LEU A 102 4.54 -4.22 3.85
N LEU A 103 5.86 -4.35 3.75
CA LEU A 103 6.77 -3.31 3.27
C LEU A 103 7.82 -3.96 2.40
N ASN A 104 7.52 -4.04 1.09
CA ASN A 104 8.35 -4.73 0.11
C ASN A 104 8.61 -6.19 0.50
N SER A 105 7.56 -6.85 1.00
CA SER A 105 7.65 -8.16 1.63
C SER A 105 6.41 -9.00 1.33
N SER A 106 6.51 -10.31 1.52
CA SER A 106 5.40 -11.23 1.34
C SER A 106 4.93 -11.89 2.64
N VAL A 107 3.71 -12.43 2.58
CA VAL A 107 3.12 -13.33 3.58
C VAL A 107 2.41 -14.48 2.86
N VAL A 108 2.35 -15.65 3.49
CA VAL A 108 1.53 -16.78 3.00
C VAL A 108 0.37 -17.00 3.97
N ILE A 109 -0.86 -16.95 3.46
CA ILE A 109 -2.09 -17.15 4.22
C ILE A 109 -2.89 -18.26 3.57
N GLU A 110 -3.11 -19.36 4.30
CA GLU A 110 -3.88 -20.53 3.81
C GLU A 110 -3.39 -21.00 2.42
N GLY A 111 -2.08 -20.96 2.18
CA GLY A 111 -1.46 -21.36 0.91
C GLY A 111 -1.39 -20.27 -0.16
N ILE A 112 -1.98 -19.09 0.04
CA ILE A 112 -1.96 -17.97 -0.89
C ILE A 112 -0.80 -17.02 -0.52
N LYS A 113 0.13 -16.80 -1.45
CA LYS A 113 1.25 -15.87 -1.28
C LYS A 113 0.87 -14.46 -1.72
N ILE A 114 1.03 -13.51 -0.81
CA ILE A 114 0.63 -12.11 -0.99
C ILE A 114 1.87 -11.24 -0.81
N TRP A 115 2.27 -10.52 -1.86
CA TRP A 115 3.38 -9.57 -1.82
C TRP A 115 2.85 -8.14 -1.77
N GLY A 116 3.45 -7.28 -0.93
CA GLY A 116 2.95 -5.91 -0.69
C GLY A 116 4.03 -4.83 -0.67
N SER A 117 3.75 -3.69 -1.30
CA SER A 117 4.61 -2.50 -1.26
C SER A 117 3.82 -1.19 -1.20
N PRO A 118 4.24 -0.21 -0.38
CA PRO A 118 3.61 1.10 -0.29
C PRO A 118 4.02 2.07 -1.40
N TYR A 119 5.00 1.68 -2.24
CA TYR A 119 5.62 2.61 -3.17
C TYR A 119 4.74 2.92 -4.39
N SER A 120 4.83 4.16 -4.85
CA SER A 120 4.19 4.67 -6.07
C SER A 120 5.16 5.58 -6.83
N LEU A 121 4.84 5.95 -8.07
CA LEU A 121 5.62 6.95 -8.80
C LEU A 121 5.49 8.34 -8.15
N GLU A 122 6.55 9.14 -8.28
CA GLU A 122 6.62 10.47 -7.68
C GLU A 122 5.48 11.38 -8.16
N PHE A 123 4.71 11.88 -7.19
CA PHE A 123 3.60 12.80 -7.38
C PHE A 123 3.56 13.79 -6.20
N HIS A 124 4.01 15.02 -6.42
CA HIS A 124 4.29 15.99 -5.34
C HIS A 124 5.32 15.47 -4.32
N THR A 125 5.33 16.03 -3.11
CA THR A 125 6.25 15.64 -2.03
C THR A 125 5.50 14.86 -0.96
N TRP A 126 5.46 13.53 -1.10
CA TRP A 126 4.82 12.64 -0.15
C TRP A 126 5.74 11.45 0.21
N ALA A 127 5.26 10.53 1.05
CA ALA A 127 5.99 9.32 1.40
C ALA A 127 5.94 8.27 0.28
N PHE A 128 6.89 7.34 0.31
CA PHE A 128 6.96 6.13 -0.52
C PHE A 128 6.90 6.42 -2.03
N GLN A 129 7.77 7.31 -2.49
CA GLN A 129 7.81 7.72 -3.90
C GLN A 129 9.08 7.28 -4.60
N LEU A 130 8.91 6.61 -5.73
CA LEU A 130 9.95 6.20 -6.66
C LEU A 130 10.04 7.20 -7.80
N LYS A 131 11.26 7.46 -8.28
CA LYS A 131 11.42 8.06 -9.60
C LYS A 131 11.18 6.99 -10.66
N SER A 132 10.64 7.40 -11.80
CA SER A 132 10.40 6.49 -12.93
C SER A 132 11.68 5.78 -13.41
N GLU A 133 12.85 6.43 -13.29
CA GLU A 133 14.15 5.84 -13.65
C GLU A 133 14.59 4.69 -12.73
N ASP A 134 14.10 4.67 -11.48
CA ASP A 134 14.44 3.64 -10.49
C ASP A 134 13.39 2.51 -10.45
N ALA A 135 12.23 2.71 -11.07
CA ALA A 135 11.06 1.83 -10.94
C ALA A 135 11.32 0.40 -11.44
N GLU A 136 12.01 0.22 -12.57
CA GLU A 136 12.31 -1.12 -13.10
C GLU A 136 13.16 -1.96 -12.14
N VAL A 137 14.19 -1.34 -11.55
CA VAL A 137 15.05 -2.01 -10.55
C VAL A 137 14.28 -2.26 -9.27
N PHE A 138 13.47 -1.29 -8.83
CA PHE A 138 12.67 -1.44 -7.62
C PHE A 138 11.66 -2.60 -7.75
N TRP A 139 10.91 -2.68 -8.84
CA TRP A 139 9.88 -3.71 -9.00
C TRP A 139 10.44 -5.11 -9.27
N SER A 140 11.73 -5.26 -9.58
CA SER A 140 12.35 -6.59 -9.73
C SER A 140 12.30 -7.43 -8.45
N GLN A 141 12.07 -6.80 -7.30
CA GLN A 141 11.95 -7.48 -6.00
C GLN A 141 10.60 -8.17 -5.78
N ILE A 142 9.60 -7.93 -6.63
CA ILE A 142 8.32 -8.66 -6.60
C ILE A 142 8.63 -10.15 -6.79
N GLU A 143 8.12 -11.01 -5.92
CA GLU A 143 8.38 -12.45 -5.96
C GLU A 143 7.52 -13.11 -7.06
N GLU A 144 8.13 -13.95 -7.92
CA GLU A 144 7.48 -14.50 -9.13
C GLU A 144 6.35 -15.49 -8.86
N ASP A 145 6.35 -16.10 -7.68
CA ASP A 145 5.36 -17.04 -7.18
C ASP A 145 4.27 -16.35 -6.33
N SER A 146 4.11 -15.03 -6.44
CA SER A 146 3.06 -14.29 -5.72
C SER A 146 1.70 -14.50 -6.38
N ASP A 147 0.73 -15.00 -5.61
CA ASP A 147 -0.65 -15.15 -6.06
C ASP A 147 -1.40 -13.81 -6.07
N ILE A 148 -1.08 -12.92 -5.12
CA ILE A 148 -1.66 -11.58 -4.98
C ILE A 148 -0.57 -10.54 -4.85
N ILE A 149 -0.68 -9.46 -5.60
CA ILE A 149 0.18 -8.29 -5.50
C ILE A 149 -0.66 -7.12 -4.96
N VAL A 150 -0.14 -6.45 -3.93
CA VAL A 150 -0.74 -5.26 -3.32
C VAL A 150 0.23 -4.11 -3.44
N THR A 151 -0.10 -3.12 -4.25
CA THR A 151 0.68 -1.89 -4.38
C THR A 151 -0.18 -0.71 -3.98
N HIS A 152 0.44 0.39 -3.56
CA HIS A 152 -0.30 1.63 -3.42
C HIS A 152 -0.62 2.15 -4.83
N GLY A 153 0.39 2.59 -5.58
CA GLY A 153 0.17 3.10 -6.94
C GLY A 153 -0.31 2.03 -7.94
N PRO A 154 -1.11 2.44 -8.95
CA PRO A 154 -1.57 1.55 -10.02
C PRO A 154 -0.48 1.30 -11.07
N PRO A 155 -0.51 0.16 -11.77
CA PRO A 155 0.26 -0.03 -12.99
C PRO A 155 -0.35 0.78 -14.14
N LEU A 156 0.46 1.10 -15.15
CA LEU A 156 0.00 1.85 -16.31
C LEU A 156 -1.22 1.18 -16.98
N ASN A 157 -2.23 1.98 -17.34
CA ASN A 157 -3.49 1.59 -17.97
C ASN A 157 -4.46 0.72 -17.15
N HIS A 158 -4.25 0.54 -15.84
CA HIS A 158 -5.20 -0.18 -14.98
C HIS A 158 -5.63 0.70 -13.82
N GLY A 159 -6.85 1.27 -13.91
CA GLY A 159 -7.41 2.16 -12.88
C GLY A 159 -6.57 3.40 -12.59
N ASP A 160 -5.68 3.76 -13.51
CA ASP A 160 -4.68 4.81 -13.33
C ASP A 160 -5.09 6.15 -13.95
N GLN A 161 -6.39 6.34 -14.20
CA GLN A 161 -6.91 7.55 -14.80
C GLN A 161 -7.09 8.63 -13.72
N ALA A 162 -6.26 9.66 -13.77
CA ALA A 162 -6.34 10.82 -12.89
C ALA A 162 -6.65 12.10 -13.67
N ASN A 163 -7.41 13.02 -13.05
CA ASN A 163 -7.63 14.35 -13.60
C ASN A 163 -6.47 15.27 -13.22
N ILE A 164 -5.57 15.52 -14.17
CA ILE A 164 -4.42 16.40 -14.02
C ILE A 164 -4.71 17.69 -14.78
N GLN A 165 -4.97 18.78 -14.04
CA GLN A 165 -5.22 20.12 -14.59
C GLN A 165 -6.37 20.15 -15.62
N GLY A 166 -7.44 19.40 -15.37
CA GLY A 166 -8.61 19.34 -16.24
C GLY A 166 -8.50 18.33 -17.38
N GLN A 167 -7.42 17.55 -17.45
CA GLN A 167 -7.22 16.49 -18.43
C GLN A 167 -7.16 15.13 -17.77
N LEU A 168 -7.93 14.17 -18.29
CA LEU A 168 -7.81 12.78 -17.88
C LEU A 168 -6.52 12.21 -18.46
N LYS A 169 -5.62 11.73 -17.59
CA LYS A 169 -4.33 11.15 -17.97
C LYS A 169 -4.10 9.85 -17.20
N ASN A 170 -3.42 8.93 -17.85
CA ASN A 170 -2.91 7.72 -17.24
C ASN A 170 -1.65 8.08 -16.46
N VAL A 171 -1.64 7.81 -15.16
CA VAL A 171 -0.53 8.13 -14.24
C VAL A 171 0.15 6.88 -13.67
N GLY A 172 -0.25 5.69 -14.13
CA GLY A 172 0.24 4.44 -13.60
C GLY A 172 1.67 4.12 -14.04
N ASP A 173 2.29 3.19 -13.31
CA ASP A 173 3.69 2.84 -13.49
C ASP A 173 3.87 1.79 -14.61
N GLU A 174 4.61 2.15 -15.66
CA GLU A 174 4.93 1.27 -16.78
C GLU A 174 5.86 0.11 -16.36
N ALA A 175 6.80 0.36 -15.44
CA ALA A 175 7.71 -0.68 -14.94
C ALA A 175 6.96 -1.72 -14.11
N LEU A 176 5.99 -1.26 -13.30
CA LEU A 176 5.10 -2.13 -12.55
C LEU A 176 4.21 -2.97 -13.47
N LEU A 177 3.62 -2.35 -14.51
CA LEU A 177 2.89 -3.06 -15.56
C LEU A 177 3.75 -4.17 -16.19
N LYS A 178 4.98 -3.84 -16.62
CA LYS A 178 5.91 -4.81 -17.21
C LYS A 178 6.22 -5.94 -16.24
N ARG A 179 6.53 -5.62 -14.98
CA ARG A 179 6.89 -6.61 -13.99
C ARG A 179 5.76 -7.60 -13.74
N VAL A 180 4.51 -7.15 -13.69
CA VAL A 180 3.38 -7.99 -13.28
C VAL A 180 2.71 -8.71 -14.46
N PHE A 181 2.53 -8.04 -15.60
CA PHE A 181 1.73 -8.60 -16.69
C PHE A 181 2.54 -9.15 -17.86
N ILE A 182 3.79 -8.70 -18.04
CA ILE A 182 4.58 -9.05 -19.22
C ILE A 182 5.68 -10.05 -18.84
N ASN A 183 6.31 -9.85 -17.70
CA ASN A 183 7.55 -10.55 -17.32
C ASN A 183 7.36 -11.65 -16.27
N GLN A 184 6.13 -11.93 -15.80
CA GLN A 184 5.91 -13.06 -14.88
C GLN A 184 5.58 -14.34 -15.64
N THR A 185 6.13 -15.44 -15.16
CA THR A 185 5.77 -16.79 -15.63
C THR A 185 4.37 -17.21 -15.16
N GLN A 186 3.87 -16.59 -14.10
CA GLN A 186 2.52 -16.76 -13.56
C GLN A 186 1.94 -15.37 -13.29
N ILE A 187 0.78 -15.07 -13.88
CA ILE A 187 0.08 -13.80 -13.60
C ILE A 187 -0.63 -13.97 -12.25
N PRO A 188 -0.54 -12.98 -11.32
CA PRO A 188 -1.26 -13.04 -10.06
C PRO A 188 -2.76 -13.24 -10.30
N SER A 189 -3.39 -14.03 -9.44
CA SER A 189 -4.82 -14.31 -9.53
C SER A 189 -5.68 -13.08 -9.20
N PHE A 190 -5.13 -12.12 -8.45
CA PHE A 190 -5.81 -10.90 -8.03
C PHE A 190 -4.82 -9.76 -7.76
N TRP A 191 -5.24 -8.51 -8.00
CA TRP A 191 -4.47 -7.30 -7.71
C TRP A 191 -5.39 -6.23 -7.10
N SER A 192 -4.92 -5.60 -6.02
CA SER A 192 -5.51 -4.38 -5.46
C SER A 192 -4.50 -3.22 -5.41
N TYR A 193 -4.96 -2.03 -5.80
CA TYR A 193 -4.22 -0.76 -5.82
C TYR A 193 -5.14 0.42 -5.43
N SER A 194 -4.56 1.60 -5.15
CA SER A 194 -5.27 2.85 -4.88
C SER A 194 -5.66 3.63 -6.13
#